data_AF-A0A2E4NG04-F1
#
_entry.id   AF-A0A2E4NG04-F1
#
_cell.length_a   1.000
_cell.length_b   1.000
_cell.length_c   1.000
_cell.angle_alpha   90.00
_cell.angle_beta   90.00
_cell.angle_gamma   90.00
#
_symmetry.space_group_name_H-M   'P 1'
#
loop_
_entity.id
_entity.type
_entity.pdbx_description
1 polymer ?
#
loop_
_entity_poly.entity_id
_entity_poly.type
_entity_poly.pdbx_seq_one_letter_code
_entity_poly.pdbx_strand_id
1 'polypeptide(L)'
;MRLHSENIKPPRALWVPFELGRPLGVPNDAEFQHKVIASAFALLERDAGPVLEDFPEDVPGGTPSEDEFELAGQVCPIDLPPPVSGDSDILQALEAEIGRLAPWYEMAVNERGRTTVGVSKVEIPDAARFVVGMAQKKAPEVPCGDLERGPCLKV
;
A
#
# COMPACT_ATOMS: atom_id res chain seq x y z
N MET A 1 -1.06 0.24 19.29
CA MET A 1 0.34 0.71 19.09
C MET A 1 1.14 0.89 20.39
N ARG A 2 0.53 1.32 21.51
CA ARG A 2 1.24 1.57 22.78
C ARG A 2 2.09 0.39 23.27
N LEU A 3 1.48 -0.79 23.42
CA LEU A 3 2.15 -2.02 23.86
C LEU A 3 3.42 -2.34 23.05
N HIS A 4 3.38 -2.15 21.73
CA HIS A 4 4.53 -2.38 20.87
C HIS A 4 5.65 -1.37 21.15
N SER A 5 5.31 -0.10 21.38
CA SER A 5 6.30 0.95 21.69
C SER A 5 6.94 0.75 23.06
N GLU A 6 6.16 0.32 24.05
CA GLU A 6 6.66 -0.03 25.40
C GLU A 6 7.62 -1.23 25.36
N ASN A 7 7.35 -2.21 24.50
CA ASN A 7 8.20 -3.39 24.34
C ASN A 7 9.46 -3.12 23.51
N ILE A 8 9.33 -2.42 22.38
CA ILE A 8 10.43 -2.14 21.44
C ILE A 8 11.37 -1.06 22.01
N LYS A 9 10.85 -0.13 22.84
CA LYS A 9 11.60 0.98 23.46
C LYS A 9 12.40 1.79 22.42
N PRO A 10 11.72 2.36 21.41
CA PRO A 10 12.39 3.22 20.44
C PRO A 10 13.07 4.39 21.17
N PRO A 11 14.16 4.97 20.60
CA PRO A 11 14.90 6.04 21.26
C PRO A 11 14.01 7.21 21.72
N ARG A 12 13.04 7.59 20.89
CA ARG A 12 12.03 8.63 21.16
C ARG A 12 10.74 8.25 20.45
N ALA A 13 9.62 8.27 21.15
CA ALA A 13 8.29 8.04 20.59
C ALA A 13 7.26 8.94 21.27
N LEU A 14 6.44 9.59 20.45
CA LEU A 14 5.20 10.23 20.90
C LEU A 14 4.07 9.24 20.67
N TRP A 15 3.41 8.81 21.75
CA TRP A 15 2.16 8.08 21.66
C TRP A 15 1.03 9.08 21.45
N VAL A 16 0.13 8.76 20.50
CA VAL A 16 -1.04 9.57 20.20
C VAL A 16 -2.31 8.73 20.39
N PRO A 17 -3.40 9.30 20.91
CA PRO A 17 -4.68 8.62 21.07
C PRO A 17 -5.50 8.55 19.76
N PHE A 18 -4.83 8.60 18.59
CA PHE A 18 -5.49 8.73 17.29
C PHE A 18 -5.64 7.38 16.57
N GLU A 19 -6.39 7.40 15.47
CA GLU A 19 -6.54 6.25 14.57
C GLU A 19 -5.22 5.79 13.97
N LEU A 20 -5.10 4.47 13.80
CA LEU A 20 -3.96 3.87 13.12
C LEU A 20 -3.91 4.33 11.66
N GLY A 21 -2.75 4.82 11.23
CA GLY A 21 -2.56 5.39 9.89
C GLY A 21 -2.80 6.90 9.81
N ARG A 22 -3.28 7.54 10.88
CA ARG A 22 -3.49 9.00 10.96
C ARG A 22 -2.79 9.61 12.17
N PRO A 23 -1.45 9.47 12.27
CA PRO A 23 -0.69 9.91 13.45
C PRO A 23 -0.70 11.42 13.67
N LEU A 24 -1.21 12.22 12.72
CA LEU A 24 -1.32 13.68 12.82
C LEU A 24 -2.76 14.19 13.06
N GLY A 25 -3.75 13.30 13.23
CA GLY A 25 -5.15 13.70 13.46
C GLY A 25 -5.95 14.01 12.19
N VAL A 26 -6.86 14.99 12.26
CA VAL A 26 -7.80 15.38 11.17
C VAL A 26 -7.05 15.82 9.91
N PRO A 27 -7.43 15.35 8.70
CA PRO A 27 -6.80 15.83 7.48
C PRO A 27 -7.17 17.32 7.28
N ASN A 28 -6.25 18.10 6.70
CA ASN A 28 -6.42 19.53 6.47
C ASN A 28 -6.63 20.42 7.71
N ASP A 29 -6.43 19.89 8.93
CA ASP A 29 -6.34 20.70 10.15
C ASP A 29 -4.87 21.05 10.43
N ALA A 30 -4.37 22.08 9.74
CA ALA A 30 -2.96 22.46 9.84
C ALA A 30 -2.56 22.89 11.26
N GLU A 31 -3.47 23.50 12.02
CA GLU A 31 -3.18 23.94 13.38
C GLU A 31 -2.96 22.73 14.30
N PHE A 32 -3.88 21.75 14.27
CA PHE A 32 -3.75 20.54 15.07
C PHE A 32 -2.53 19.71 14.65
N GLN A 33 -2.32 19.53 13.35
CA GLN A 33 -1.18 18.78 12.83
C GLN A 33 0.16 19.40 13.26
N HIS A 34 0.27 20.73 13.24
CA HIS A 34 1.47 21.40 13.73
C HIS A 34 1.69 21.22 15.22
N LYS A 35 0.64 21.16 16.05
CA LYS A 35 0.77 20.84 17.49
C LYS A 35 1.35 19.45 17.70
N VAL A 36 0.83 18.45 17.00
CA VAL A 36 1.32 17.06 17.08
C VAL A 36 2.79 16.99 16.66
N ILE A 37 3.16 17.64 15.56
CA ILE A 37 4.55 17.70 15.07
C ILE A 37 5.46 18.39 16.09
N ALA A 38 5.02 19.51 16.65
CA ALA A 38 5.78 20.24 17.67
C ALA A 38 6.03 19.39 18.92
N SER A 39 5.01 18.66 19.40
CA SER A 39 5.16 17.71 20.52
C SER A 39 6.13 16.57 20.19
N ALA A 40 6.11 16.05 18.95
CA ALA A 40 7.04 15.02 18.53
C ALA A 40 8.50 15.55 18.49
N PHE A 41 8.69 16.78 18.01
CA PHE A 41 10.01 17.42 17.98
C PHE A 41 10.51 17.81 19.37
N ALA A 42 9.62 18.15 20.31
CA ALA A 42 10.00 18.42 21.70
C ALA A 42 10.69 17.21 22.39
N LEU A 43 10.50 15.99 21.87
CA LEU A 43 11.22 14.80 22.34
C LEU A 43 12.72 14.85 22.02
N LEU A 44 13.13 15.61 21.00
CA LEU A 44 14.55 15.76 20.63
C LEU A 44 15.34 16.47 21.72
N GLU A 45 14.69 17.33 22.50
CA GLU A 45 15.29 18.06 23.63
C GLU A 45 15.54 17.17 24.86
N ARG A 46 15.23 15.87 24.79
CA ARG A 46 15.51 14.94 25.90
C ARG A 46 16.94 14.42 25.85
N ASP A 47 17.64 14.66 26.95
CA ASP A 47 19.06 14.32 27.15
C ASP A 47 19.34 12.81 27.16
N ALA A 48 18.33 11.99 27.48
CA ALA A 48 18.44 10.54 27.55
C ALA A 48 17.21 9.86 26.94
N GLY A 49 17.41 8.66 26.36
CA GLY A 49 16.35 7.76 25.88
C GLY A 49 16.44 6.40 26.56
N PRO A 50 15.46 5.49 26.40
CA PRO A 50 14.23 5.60 25.61
C PRO A 50 13.19 6.56 26.20
N VAL A 51 12.54 7.35 25.36
CA VAL A 51 11.44 8.24 25.78
C VAL A 51 10.15 7.84 25.07
N LEU A 52 9.10 7.61 25.85
CA LEU A 52 7.72 7.44 25.37
C LEU A 52 6.85 8.46 26.11
N GLU A 53 6.33 9.45 25.40
CA GLU A 53 5.42 10.46 25.97
C GLU A 53 4.05 10.40 25.31
N ASP A 54 3.02 10.76 26.06
CA ASP A 54 1.65 10.82 25.59
C ASP A 54 1.33 12.22 25.06
N PHE A 55 0.77 12.30 23.86
CA PHE A 55 0.20 13.54 23.34
C PHE A 55 -1.09 13.87 24.11
N PRO A 56 -1.27 15.10 24.61
CA PRO A 56 -2.29 15.42 25.61
C PRO A 56 -3.69 15.70 25.04
N GLU A 57 -3.81 15.99 23.74
CA GLU A 57 -5.08 16.34 23.11
C GLU A 57 -5.63 15.15 22.31
N ASP A 58 -6.95 14.93 22.38
CA ASP A 58 -7.66 14.06 21.45
C ASP A 58 -7.89 14.75 20.11
N VAL A 59 -8.23 13.95 19.07
CA VAL A 59 -8.56 14.49 17.75
C VAL A 59 -9.82 15.36 17.83
N PRO A 60 -9.83 16.58 17.24
CA PRO A 60 -11.03 17.39 17.12
C PRO A 60 -12.14 16.61 16.39
N GLY A 61 -13.33 16.53 17.00
CA GLY A 61 -14.43 15.69 16.49
C GLY A 61 -14.47 14.27 17.06
N GLY A 62 -13.51 13.91 17.93
CA GLY A 62 -13.41 12.59 18.55
C GLY A 62 -12.70 11.57 17.66
N THR A 63 -12.34 10.44 18.26
CA THR A 63 -11.97 9.25 17.50
C THR A 63 -13.24 8.67 16.92
N PRO A 64 -13.36 8.54 15.58
CA PRO A 64 -14.52 7.92 14.94
C PRO A 64 -14.86 6.59 15.61
N SER A 65 -16.14 6.39 15.95
CA SER A 65 -16.61 5.10 16.44
C SER A 65 -16.44 4.05 15.35
N GLU A 66 -16.42 2.75 15.70
CA GLU A 66 -16.41 1.64 14.73
C GLU A 66 -17.55 1.74 13.69
N ASP A 67 -18.60 2.51 13.99
CA ASP A 67 -19.72 2.79 13.08
C ASP A 67 -19.46 4.00 12.15
N GLU A 68 -18.67 5.00 12.58
CA GLU A 68 -18.19 6.11 11.73
C GLU A 68 -17.00 5.70 10.84
N PHE A 69 -16.46 4.50 11.05
CA PHE A 69 -15.52 3.81 10.16
C PHE A 69 -16.14 3.40 8.81
N GLU A 70 -17.38 3.79 8.49
CA GLU A 70 -17.95 3.74 7.15
C GLU A 70 -17.17 4.67 6.18
N LEU A 71 -15.95 4.28 5.86
CA LEU A 71 -15.21 4.35 4.59
C LEU A 71 -15.53 5.57 3.69
N ALA A 72 -15.77 6.74 4.27
CA ALA A 72 -16.11 7.94 3.55
C ALA A 72 -14.83 8.51 2.90
N GLY A 73 -14.51 7.99 1.71
CA GLY A 73 -13.49 8.57 0.84
C GLY A 73 -12.07 8.03 1.00
N GLN A 74 -11.85 6.96 1.77
CA GLN A 74 -10.54 6.28 1.87
C GLN A 74 -10.42 5.06 0.94
N VAL A 75 -11.22 5.02 -0.13
CA VAL A 75 -11.10 4.00 -1.18
C VAL A 75 -10.48 4.66 -2.39
N CYS A 76 -9.42 4.05 -2.93
CA CYS A 76 -8.98 4.36 -4.28
C CYS A 76 -10.19 4.18 -5.20
N PRO A 77 -10.69 5.24 -5.86
CA PRO A 77 -11.85 5.13 -6.74
C PRO A 77 -11.40 4.42 -8.02
N ILE A 78 -11.23 3.11 -7.90
CA ILE A 78 -11.00 2.20 -9.01
C ILE A 78 -12.27 1.36 -9.15
N ASP A 79 -12.82 1.34 -10.36
CA ASP A 79 -13.96 0.51 -10.69
C ASP A 79 -13.50 -0.94 -10.78
N LEU A 80 -13.49 -1.64 -9.63
CA LEU A 80 -13.26 -3.08 -9.60
C LEU A 80 -14.54 -3.79 -10.07
N PRO A 81 -14.47 -4.63 -11.12
CA PRO A 81 -15.62 -5.42 -11.52
C PRO A 81 -16.00 -6.41 -10.41
N PRO A 82 -17.27 -6.86 -10.35
CA PRO A 82 -17.66 -7.92 -9.45
C PRO A 82 -16.80 -9.17 -9.70
N PRO A 83 -16.46 -9.94 -8.65
CA PRO A 83 -15.70 -11.17 -8.82
C PRO A 83 -16.44 -12.09 -9.77
N VAL A 84 -15.73 -12.64 -10.75
CA VAL A 84 -16.30 -13.59 -11.71
C VAL A 84 -16.84 -14.79 -10.95
N SER A 85 -18.14 -15.05 -11.10
CA SER A 85 -18.80 -16.18 -10.44
C SER A 85 -18.58 -17.46 -11.26
N GLY A 86 -17.72 -18.34 -10.77
CA GLY A 86 -17.37 -19.63 -11.38
C GLY A 86 -16.00 -19.63 -12.06
N ASP A 87 -15.56 -20.81 -12.54
CA ASP A 87 -14.35 -21.00 -13.36
C ASP A 87 -14.54 -20.39 -14.76
N SER A 88 -14.90 -19.10 -14.84
CA SER A 88 -14.65 -18.30 -16.03
C SER A 88 -13.18 -18.46 -16.40
N ASP A 89 -12.85 -18.47 -17.69
CA ASP A 89 -11.46 -18.60 -18.13
C ASP A 89 -10.60 -17.52 -17.44
N ILE A 90 -9.82 -17.95 -16.44
CA ILE A 90 -9.00 -17.08 -15.58
C ILE A 90 -8.08 -16.22 -16.45
N LEU A 91 -7.67 -16.76 -17.61
CA LEU A 91 -6.90 -16.02 -18.60
C LEU A 91 -7.69 -14.83 -19.17
N GLN A 92 -8.93 -15.05 -19.58
CA GLN A 92 -9.79 -14.00 -20.14
C GLN A 92 -10.08 -12.90 -19.11
N ALA A 93 -10.32 -13.28 -17.85
CA ALA A 93 -10.53 -12.32 -16.77
C ALA A 93 -9.26 -11.47 -16.50
N LEU A 94 -8.08 -12.09 -16.52
CA LEU A 94 -6.81 -11.42 -16.33
C LEU A 94 -6.45 -10.51 -17.52
N GLU A 95 -6.66 -10.97 -18.77
CA GLU A 95 -6.43 -10.16 -19.97
C GLU A 95 -7.33 -8.92 -20.00
N ALA A 96 -8.60 -9.05 -19.57
CA ALA A 96 -9.50 -7.92 -19.46
C ALA A 96 -9.02 -6.89 -18.41
N GLU A 97 -8.49 -7.34 -17.27
CA GLU A 97 -7.93 -6.46 -16.24
C GLU A 97 -6.68 -5.73 -16.72
N ILE A 98 -5.75 -6.46 -17.37
CA ILE A 98 -4.56 -5.87 -17.99
C ILE A 98 -4.97 -4.79 -19.00
N GLY A 99 -5.99 -5.06 -19.83
CA GLY A 99 -6.52 -4.09 -20.78
C GLY A 99 -7.10 -2.84 -20.12
N ARG A 100 -7.78 -2.97 -18.97
CA ARG A 100 -8.28 -1.81 -18.20
C ARG A 100 -7.15 -0.94 -17.64
N LEU A 101 -6.04 -1.53 -17.24
CA LEU A 101 -4.89 -0.83 -16.65
C LEU A 101 -3.89 -0.30 -17.70
N ALA A 102 -3.96 -0.78 -18.95
CA ALA A 102 -3.03 -0.40 -20.02
C ALA A 102 -2.92 1.11 -20.27
N PRO A 103 -4.01 1.91 -20.30
CA PRO A 103 -3.89 3.36 -20.53
C PRO A 103 -3.08 4.07 -19.43
N TRP A 104 -3.26 3.66 -18.16
CA TRP A 104 -2.54 4.22 -17.03
C TRP A 104 -1.06 3.85 -17.05
N TYR A 105 -0.77 2.60 -17.45
CA TYR A 105 0.60 2.15 -17.68
C TYR A 105 1.27 2.96 -18.79
N GLU A 106 0.63 3.12 -19.95
CA GLU A 106 1.15 3.89 -21.08
C GLU A 106 1.39 5.36 -20.70
N MET A 107 0.45 5.99 -19.98
CA MET A 107 0.63 7.35 -19.47
C MET A 107 1.87 7.45 -18.57
N ALA A 108 2.03 6.53 -17.61
CA ALA A 108 3.16 6.54 -16.69
C ALA A 108 4.50 6.31 -17.41
N VAL A 109 4.54 5.44 -18.42
CA VAL A 109 5.74 5.19 -19.23
C VAL A 109 6.07 6.41 -20.08
N ASN A 110 5.09 7.03 -20.73
CA ASN A 110 5.28 8.22 -21.55
C ASN A 110 5.78 9.41 -20.73
N GLU A 111 5.27 9.60 -19.51
CA GLU A 111 5.71 10.66 -18.60
C GLU A 111 7.14 10.43 -18.09
N ARG A 112 7.48 9.19 -17.73
CA ARG A 112 8.77 8.88 -17.08
C ARG A 112 9.88 8.53 -18.07
N GLY A 113 9.54 8.16 -19.30
CA GLY A 113 10.45 7.62 -20.31
C GLY A 113 11.05 6.25 -19.95
N ARG A 114 10.57 5.61 -18.88
CA ARG A 114 11.09 4.34 -18.35
C ARG A 114 10.06 3.63 -17.47
N THR A 115 10.21 2.31 -17.37
CA THR A 115 9.50 1.44 -16.43
C THR A 115 10.41 1.09 -15.24
N THR A 116 9.84 0.71 -14.09
CA THR A 116 10.59 0.14 -12.94
C THR A 116 10.65 -1.40 -12.97
N VAL A 117 10.09 -1.95 -14.04
CA VAL A 117 9.74 -3.33 -14.33
C VAL A 117 10.27 -3.60 -15.75
N GLY A 118 10.75 -4.80 -16.08
CA GLY A 118 11.04 -5.18 -17.47
C GLY A 118 12.33 -5.97 -17.66
N VAL A 119 12.94 -6.43 -16.56
CA VAL A 119 14.24 -7.12 -16.59
C VAL A 119 14.15 -8.44 -17.36
N SER A 120 13.00 -9.13 -17.28
CA SER A 120 12.79 -10.39 -17.98
C SER A 120 12.56 -10.24 -19.49
N LYS A 121 12.28 -9.02 -19.98
CA LYS A 121 11.88 -8.73 -21.38
C LYS A 121 10.67 -9.55 -21.87
N VAL A 122 9.89 -10.09 -20.94
CA VAL A 122 8.66 -10.82 -21.25
C VAL A 122 7.56 -9.79 -21.47
N GLU A 123 6.80 -9.95 -22.54
CA GLU A 123 5.65 -9.08 -22.78
C GLU A 123 4.54 -9.37 -21.77
N ILE A 124 3.82 -8.33 -21.33
CA ILE A 124 2.77 -8.44 -20.31
C ILE A 124 1.74 -9.55 -20.61
N PRO A 125 1.26 -9.76 -21.86
CA PRO A 125 0.35 -10.85 -22.19
C PRO A 125 0.96 -12.25 -21.99
N ASP A 126 2.25 -12.42 -22.27
CA ASP A 126 2.92 -13.71 -22.12
C ASP A 126 3.19 -14.03 -20.65
N ALA A 127 3.49 -13.00 -19.84
CA ALA A 127 3.55 -13.13 -18.39
C ALA A 127 2.19 -13.55 -17.81
N ALA A 128 1.08 -12.99 -18.32
CA ALA A 128 -0.28 -13.37 -17.91
C ALA A 128 -0.56 -14.85 -18.19
N ARG A 129 -0.27 -15.33 -19.40
CA ARG A 129 -0.41 -16.76 -19.78
C ARG A 129 0.42 -17.67 -18.89
N PHE A 130 1.65 -17.28 -18.57
CA PHE A 130 2.54 -18.04 -17.71
C PHE A 130 1.98 -18.17 -16.28
N VAL A 131 1.49 -17.07 -15.68
CA VAL A 131 0.86 -17.07 -14.35
C VAL A 131 -0.37 -17.98 -14.32
N VAL A 132 -1.24 -17.89 -15.32
CA VAL A 132 -2.44 -18.74 -15.40
C VAL A 132 -2.07 -20.22 -15.57
N GLY A 133 -1.06 -20.52 -16.37
CA GLY A 133 -0.52 -21.88 -16.50
C GLY A 133 -0.07 -22.45 -15.15
N MET A 134 0.66 -21.65 -14.35
CA MET A 134 1.07 -22.05 -13.01
C MET A 134 -0.12 -22.27 -12.06
N ALA A 135 -1.12 -21.37 -12.08
CA ALA A 135 -2.33 -21.48 -11.25
C ALA A 135 -3.13 -22.75 -11.56
N GLN A 136 -3.16 -23.16 -12.83
CA GLN A 136 -3.81 -24.40 -13.29
C GLN A 136 -2.96 -25.66 -13.04
N LYS A 137 -1.89 -25.58 -12.24
CA LYS A 137 -0.92 -26.67 -11.98
C LYS A 137 -0.30 -27.27 -13.25
N LYS A 138 -0.31 -26.54 -14.35
CA LYS A 138 0.49 -26.87 -15.54
C LYS A 138 1.94 -26.45 -15.25
N ALA A 139 2.90 -27.11 -15.87
CA ALA A 139 4.29 -26.67 -15.86
C ALA A 139 4.58 -25.95 -17.19
N PRO A 140 4.11 -24.70 -17.38
CA PRO A 140 4.37 -23.97 -18.61
C PRO A 140 5.88 -23.75 -18.76
N GLU A 141 6.33 -23.71 -20.02
CA GLU A 141 7.70 -23.31 -20.34
C GLU A 141 7.94 -21.89 -19.84
N VAL A 142 9.15 -21.64 -19.33
CA VAL A 142 9.52 -20.32 -18.82
C VAL A 142 9.71 -19.38 -20.02
N PRO A 143 8.98 -18.25 -20.10
CA PRO A 143 9.09 -17.33 -21.23
C PRO A 143 10.50 -16.77 -21.44
N CYS A 144 11.29 -16.64 -20.36
CA CYS A 144 12.68 -16.23 -20.39
C CYS A 144 13.58 -17.41 -20.00
N GLY A 145 14.22 -18.04 -20.99
CA GLY A 145 15.06 -19.23 -20.78
C GLY A 145 16.30 -19.01 -19.91
N ASP A 146 16.74 -17.76 -19.74
CA ASP A 146 17.91 -17.39 -18.95
C ASP A 146 17.57 -17.14 -17.46
N LEU A 147 16.29 -17.20 -17.07
CA LEU A 147 15.82 -16.89 -15.72
C LEU A 147 15.03 -18.05 -15.11
N GLU A 148 15.11 -18.20 -13.80
CA GLU A 148 14.23 -19.11 -13.06
C GLU A 148 12.77 -18.63 -13.10
N ARG A 149 11.83 -19.54 -12.81
CA ARG A 149 10.37 -19.31 -12.91
C ARG A 149 9.88 -18.05 -12.17
N GLY A 150 10.38 -17.80 -10.96
CA GLY A 150 10.00 -16.62 -10.17
C GLY A 150 10.58 -15.31 -10.73
N PRO A 151 11.91 -15.21 -10.91
CA PRO A 151 12.56 -14.05 -11.51
C PRO A 151 12.05 -13.67 -12.91
N CYS A 152 11.57 -14.63 -13.70
CA CYS A 152 10.97 -14.38 -15.03
C CYS A 152 9.73 -13.46 -14.96
N LEU A 153 9.03 -13.40 -13.82
CA LEU A 153 7.87 -12.54 -13.59
C LEU A 153 8.24 -11.16 -13.03
N LYS A 154 9.53 -10.84 -12.93
CA LYS A 154 9.97 -9.44 -12.89
C LYS A 154 9.90 -8.87 -14.31
N VAL A 155 8.66 -8.82 -14.81
CA VAL A 155 8.21 -7.98 -15.93
C VAL A 155 8.47 -6.53 -15.58
#